data_AF-A0A3B8KXW2-F1
#
_entry.id   AF-A0A3B8KXW2-F1
#
_cell.length_a   1.000
_cell.length_b   1.000
_cell.length_c   1.000
_cell.angle_alpha   90.00
_cell.angle_beta   90.00
_cell.angle_gamma   90.00
#
_symmetry.space_group_name_H-M   'P 1'
#
loop_
_entity.id
_entity.type
_entity.pdbx_description
1 polymer ?
#
loop_
_entity_poly.entity_id
_entity_poly.type
_entity_poly.pdbx_seq_one_letter_code
_entity_poly.pdbx_strand_id
1 'polypeptide(L)'
;MTAEETLARFAPLVAVALADSLPRGTDTPDTLGEAMHYSLMAGGKRLRPTLVLLAAEACGGDPRDALPAACAVEMVHTYSLIHDDLPAMDDDDLRR
;
A
#
# COMPACT_ATOMS: atom_id res chain seq x y z
N MET A 1 23.50 1.19 -4.38
CA MET A 1 22.25 1.27 -3.61
C MET A 1 21.83 -0.15 -3.29
N THR A 2 21.68 -0.49 -2.02
CA THR A 2 21.19 -1.81 -1.58
C THR A 2 19.66 -1.86 -1.68
N ALA A 3 19.08 -3.06 -1.55
CA ALA A 3 17.63 -3.22 -1.51
C ALA A 3 17.01 -2.47 -0.31
N GLU A 4 17.67 -2.52 0.85
CA GLU A 4 17.21 -1.84 2.07
C GLU A 4 17.23 -0.32 1.91
N GLU A 5 18.29 0.24 1.33
CA GLU A 5 18.38 1.67 1.02
C GLU A 5 17.27 2.12 0.06
N THR A 6 16.94 1.27 -0.91
CA THR A 6 15.90 1.55 -1.90
C THR A 6 14.50 1.55 -1.26
N LEU A 7 14.21 0.57 -0.41
CA LEU A 7 12.96 0.51 0.34
C LEU A 7 12.83 1.70 1.30
N ALA A 8 13.92 2.04 2.01
CA ALA A 8 13.95 3.20 2.90
C ALA A 8 13.74 4.53 2.16
N ARG A 9 14.20 4.64 0.90
CA ARG A 9 13.98 5.81 0.03
C ARG A 9 12.50 6.00 -0.32
N PHE A 10 11.77 4.93 -0.65
CA PHE A 10 10.43 5.04 -1.21
C PHE A 10 9.29 4.80 -0.22
N ALA A 11 9.50 4.01 0.83
CA ALA A 11 8.44 3.68 1.79
C ALA A 11 7.74 4.92 2.40
N PRO A 12 8.45 6.00 2.79
CA PRO A 12 7.79 7.20 3.33
C PRO A 12 6.91 7.92 2.30
N LEU A 13 7.37 8.01 1.04
CA LEU A 13 6.61 8.65 -0.04
C LEU A 13 5.32 7.88 -0.33
N VAL A 14 5.41 6.56 -0.38
CA VAL A 14 4.26 5.67 -0.59
C VAL A 14 3.28 5.75 0.58
N ALA A 15 3.78 5.76 1.82
CA ALA A 15 2.92 5.86 3.01
C ALA A 15 2.07 7.14 3.02
N VAL A 16 2.67 8.29 2.66
CA VAL A 16 1.94 9.55 2.53
C VAL A 16 0.92 9.47 1.40
N ALA A 17 1.33 8.99 0.21
CA ALA A 17 0.44 8.90 -0.94
C ALA A 17 -0.75 7.95 -0.71
N LEU A 18 -0.55 6.83 0.00
CA LEU A 18 -1.63 5.92 0.39
C LEU A 18 -2.62 6.59 1.35
N ALA A 19 -2.12 7.26 2.39
CA ALA A 19 -2.95 7.97 3.35
C ALA A 19 -3.78 9.09 2.70
N ASP A 20 -3.20 9.78 1.71
CA ASP A 20 -3.88 10.82 0.94
C ASP A 20 -4.90 10.26 -0.06
N SER A 21 -4.77 9.00 -0.45
CA SER A 21 -5.68 8.33 -1.38
C SER A 21 -6.90 7.70 -0.70
N LEU A 22 -6.91 7.58 0.63
CA LEU A 22 -8.06 7.08 1.37
C LEU A 22 -9.19 8.13 1.39
N PRO A 23 -10.46 7.72 1.36
CA PRO A 23 -11.59 8.63 1.39
C PRO A 23 -11.56 9.49 2.67
N ARG A 24 -11.74 10.80 2.50
CA ARG A 24 -11.84 11.79 3.59
C ARG A 24 -13.21 12.44 3.53
N GLY A 25 -14.17 11.97 4.33
CA GLY A 25 -15.50 12.59 4.38
C GLY A 25 -16.61 11.63 4.81
N THR A 26 -17.83 12.16 4.84
CA THR A 26 -19.04 11.49 5.33
C THR A 26 -19.61 10.42 4.40
N ASP A 27 -19.04 10.27 3.21
CA ASP A 27 -19.54 9.35 2.18
C ASP A 27 -19.14 7.89 2.42
N THR A 28 -18.23 7.66 3.38
CA THR A 28 -17.81 6.32 3.82
C THR A 28 -18.23 6.12 5.28
N PRO A 29 -18.96 5.04 5.61
CA PRO A 29 -19.27 4.71 7.00
C PRO A 29 -18.00 4.62 7.85
N ASP A 30 -18.02 5.17 9.07
CA ASP A 30 -16.84 5.28 9.93
C ASP A 30 -16.14 3.92 10.13
N THR A 31 -16.90 2.86 10.38
CA THR A 31 -16.38 1.50 10.57
C THR A 31 -15.64 0.96 9.35
N LEU A 32 -16.12 1.28 8.14
CA LEU A 32 -15.47 0.89 6.89
C LEU A 32 -14.20 1.72 6.68
N GLY A 33 -14.26 3.02 6.91
CA GLY A 33 -13.10 3.91 6.80
C GLY A 33 -11.98 3.51 7.75
N GLU A 34 -12.32 3.21 9.01
CA GLU A 34 -11.37 2.71 10.02
C GLU A 34 -10.75 1.38 9.62
N ALA A 35 -11.55 0.41 9.12
CA ALA A 35 -11.04 -0.88 8.66
C ALA A 35 -10.09 -0.74 7.47
N MET A 36 -10.44 0.09 6.47
CA MET A 36 -9.57 0.39 5.32
C MET A 36 -8.24 1.01 5.78
N HIS A 37 -8.30 2.00 6.66
CA HIS A 37 -7.10 2.65 7.19
C HIS A 37 -6.24 1.68 8.00
N TYR A 38 -6.86 0.88 8.87
CA TYR A 38 -6.16 -0.12 9.70
C TYR A 38 -5.33 -1.07 8.83
N SER A 39 -5.97 -1.73 7.86
CA SER A 39 -5.28 -2.74 7.04
C SER A 39 -4.24 -2.12 6.11
N LEU A 40 -4.51 -0.96 5.52
CA LEU A 40 -3.59 -0.33 4.57
C LEU A 40 -2.38 0.30 5.26
N MET A 41 -2.55 0.79 6.48
CA MET A 41 -1.53 1.50 7.25
C MET A 41 -0.85 0.63 8.33
N ALA A 42 -1.17 -0.66 8.43
CA ALA A 42 -0.55 -1.62 9.34
C ALA A 42 0.98 -1.77 9.17
N GLY A 43 1.54 -1.23 8.08
CA GLY A 43 2.97 -1.19 7.82
C GLY A 43 3.36 -2.05 6.63
N GLY A 44 4.43 -2.83 6.76
CA GLY A 44 4.95 -3.69 5.70
C GLY A 44 6.12 -3.11 4.92
N LYS A 45 6.78 -3.97 4.13
CA LYS A 45 8.01 -3.62 3.41
C LYS A 45 7.79 -2.66 2.23
N ARG A 46 6.54 -2.45 1.80
CA ARG A 46 6.17 -1.66 0.60
C ARG A 46 6.95 -2.09 -0.66
N LEU A 47 7.17 -3.40 -0.78
CA LEU A 47 7.97 -3.98 -1.87
C LEU A 47 7.31 -3.72 -3.24
N ARG A 48 6.01 -3.94 -3.35
CA ARG A 48 5.28 -3.78 -4.62
C ARG A 48 5.26 -2.32 -5.10
N PRO A 49 4.90 -1.32 -4.27
CA PRO A 49 5.08 0.09 -4.61
C PRO A 49 6.49 0.43 -5.05
N THR A 50 7.49 -0.05 -4.30
CA THR A 50 8.91 0.21 -4.61
C THR A 50 9.29 -0.32 -6.00
N LEU A 51 8.80 -1.50 -6.39
CA LEU A 51 9.04 -2.05 -7.73
C LEU A 51 8.41 -1.19 -8.83
N VAL A 52 7.21 -0.63 -8.60
CA VAL A 52 6.55 0.28 -9.56
C VAL A 52 7.37 1.56 -9.73
N LEU A 53 7.81 2.15 -8.62
CA LEU A 53 8.61 3.39 -8.62
C LEU A 53 9.98 3.18 -9.28
N LEU A 54 10.63 2.04 -9.03
CA LEU A 54 11.87 1.66 -9.69
C LEU A 54 11.68 1.43 -11.20
N ALA A 55 10.56 0.85 -11.62
CA ALA A 55 10.26 0.66 -13.03
C ALA A 55 10.13 2.01 -13.75
N ALA A 56 9.47 3.00 -13.13
CA ALA A 56 9.42 4.36 -13.65
C ALA A 56 10.82 4.99 -13.78
N GLU A 57 11.66 4.86 -12.74
CA GLU A 57 13.05 5.33 -12.76
C GLU A 57 13.87 4.66 -13.88
N ALA A 58 13.72 3.34 -14.03
CA ALA A 58 14.44 2.56 -15.04
C ALA A 58 14.06 2.95 -16.48
N CYS A 59 12.84 3.47 -16.68
CA CYS A 59 12.38 4.03 -17.94
C CYS A 59 12.77 5.51 -18.14
N GLY A 60 13.47 6.13 -17.18
CA GLY A 60 13.89 7.53 -17.23
C GLY A 60 12.82 8.54 -16.79
N GLY A 61 11.72 8.09 -16.17
CA GLY A 61 10.68 8.96 -15.61
C GLY A 61 10.97 9.38 -14.16
N ASP A 62 10.28 10.41 -13.66
CA ASP A 62 10.26 10.71 -12.23
C ASP A 62 9.41 9.64 -11.52
N PRO A 63 9.97 8.90 -10.54
CA PRO A 63 9.20 7.92 -9.78
C PRO A 63 7.92 8.49 -9.16
N ARG A 64 7.90 9.78 -8.82
CA ARG A 64 6.73 10.44 -8.22
C ARG A 64 5.51 10.43 -9.14
N ASP A 65 5.71 10.45 -10.45
CA ASP A 65 4.62 10.37 -11.43
C ASP A 65 3.94 8.99 -11.41
N ALA A 66 4.62 7.96 -10.90
CA ALA A 66 4.09 6.61 -10.75
C ALA A 66 3.46 6.33 -9.37
N LEU A 67 3.41 7.31 -8.46
CA LEU A 67 2.81 7.13 -7.13
C LEU A 67 1.36 6.64 -7.16
N PRO A 68 0.45 7.13 -8.05
CA PRO A 68 -0.90 6.60 -8.13
C PRO A 68 -0.94 5.11 -8.49
N ALA A 69 -0.08 4.67 -9.42
CA ALA A 69 0.04 3.26 -9.79
C ALA A 69 0.63 2.42 -8.65
N ALA A 70 1.64 2.95 -7.96
CA ALA A 70 2.26 2.31 -6.80
C ALA A 70 1.25 2.11 -5.67
N CYS A 71 0.41 3.11 -5.39
CA CYS A 71 -0.68 3.03 -4.41
C CYS A 71 -1.73 1.99 -4.81
N ALA A 72 -2.16 2.00 -6.07
CA ALA A 72 -3.17 1.06 -6.56
C ALA A 72 -2.73 -0.40 -6.39
N VAL A 73 -1.46 -0.72 -6.69
CA VAL A 73 -0.94 -2.10 -6.53
C VAL A 73 -0.90 -2.51 -5.05
N GLU A 74 -0.54 -1.62 -4.14
CA GLU A 74 -0.57 -1.93 -2.71
C GLU A 74 -2.00 -2.08 -2.19
N MET A 75 -2.94 -1.25 -2.65
CA MET A 75 -4.35 -1.39 -2.28
C MET A 75 -4.92 -2.74 -2.71
N VAL A 76 -4.62 -3.18 -3.94
CA VAL A 76 -5.02 -4.52 -4.42
C VAL A 76 -4.36 -5.62 -3.58
N HIS A 77 -3.09 -5.46 -3.23
CA HIS A 77 -2.41 -6.41 -2.36
C HIS A 77 -3.02 -6.49 -0.96
N THR A 78 -3.29 -5.34 -0.32
CA THR A 78 -3.90 -5.27 1.00
C THR A 78 -5.30 -5.88 0.97
N TYR A 79 -6.10 -5.57 -0.06
CA TYR A 79 -7.41 -6.19 -0.28
C TYR A 79 -7.32 -7.72 -0.30
N SER A 80 -6.36 -8.28 -1.06
CA SER A 80 -6.25 -9.74 -1.17
C SER A 80 -5.95 -10.36 0.18
N LEU A 81 -5.04 -9.76 0.97
CA LEU A 81 -4.70 -10.26 2.30
C LEU A 81 -5.90 -10.24 3.27
N ILE A 82 -6.70 -9.17 3.26
CA ILE A 82 -7.90 -9.10 4.10
C ILE A 82 -8.85 -10.25 3.78
N HIS A 83 -9.01 -10.57 2.50
CA HIS A 83 -9.88 -11.65 2.06
C HIS A 83 -9.28 -13.04 2.34
N ASP A 84 -7.97 -13.20 2.15
CA ASP A 84 -7.25 -14.44 2.45
C ASP A 84 -7.35 -14.79 3.94
N ASP A 85 -7.34 -13.80 4.83
CA ASP A 85 -7.42 -14.03 6.29
C ASP A 85 -8.83 -14.42 6.79
N LEU A 86 -9.88 -14.37 5.94
CA LEU A 86 -11.24 -14.68 6.38
C LEU A 86 -11.41 -16.17 6.76
N PRO A 87 -12.38 -16.52 7.63
CA PRO A 87 -12.61 -17.92 8.04
C PRO A 87 -12.95 -18.91 6.91
N ALA A 88 -13.41 -18.38 5.78
CA ALA A 88 -13.71 -19.18 4.59
C ALA A 88 -12.50 -19.41 3.68
N MET A 89 -11.38 -18.76 3.97
CA MET A 89 -10.12 -18.82 3.24
C MET A 89 -9.06 -19.45 4.17
N ASP A 90 -8.10 -18.69 4.69
CA ASP A 90 -7.02 -19.22 5.53
C ASP A 90 -7.37 -19.29 7.03
N ASP A 91 -8.43 -18.59 7.48
CA ASP A 91 -8.86 -18.54 8.89
C ASP A 91 -7.73 -18.07 9.84
N ASP A 92 -7.00 -17.03 9.40
CA ASP A 92 -5.85 -16.48 10.11
C ASP A 92 -6.29 -15.42 11.16
N ASP A 93 -6.04 -15.72 12.44
CA ASP A 93 -6.35 -14.80 13.56
C ASP A 93 -5.44 -13.55 13.61
N LEU A 94 -4.23 -13.60 13.02
CA LEU A 94 -3.20 -12.58 13.18
C LEU A 94 -2.38 -12.34 11.91
N ARG A 95 -2.15 -11.06 11.57
CA ARG A 95 -1.26 -10.64 10.48
C ARG A 95 -0.31 -9.52 10.91
N ARG A 96 0.86 -9.45 10.27
CA ARG A 96 1.94 -8.48 10.52
C ARG A 96 2.11 -7.50 9.37
#